data_AF-A0AAW5N5U7-F1
#
_entry.id   AF-A0AAW5N5U7-F1
#
_cell.length_a   1.000
_cell.length_b   1.000
_cell.length_c   1.000
_cell.angle_alpha   90.00
_cell.angle_beta   90.00
_cell.angle_gamma   90.00
#
_symmetry.space_group_name_H-M   'P 1'
#
loop_
_entity.id
_entity.type
_entity.pdbx_description
1 polymer ?
#
loop_
_entity_poly.entity_id
_entity_poly.type
_entity_poly.pdbx_seq_one_letter_code
_entity_poly.pdbx_strand_id
1 'polypeptide(L)'
;MKFPIGIQSFERIIEGGFVYVDKTAMIYDLTHESNIYFLSRPRRFGKSLLVSTLENYYLGRRELFKGLAIEKLETEWNVHPVFHVDFNGANFTREGVLETMLEDYVDKWEKQYGLQTNPELEVGLRFRDILSAAHEQTGRRAVVLIDEYDKPILDVLDTDSELEDSHRNMLKGFYSVFKGADSHLQFVLLTGVTKFSQVSVFSGFNQPKDISMDARYETLCGITQEELESYFPEQIAGMALEYDCSPGEMRKMLKQKYDGYHFSKRMTDIYNPFSVLNALDSRDLRNYWFSSGTPTYLIRLLAHFKENMNELTGKYYRPEEFIDYKADVEQPLPMIYQSGYLTIKDYDMRRNRFLLDFPNNEVKDGFLTALATSYLQPKKRVEGWVDDVVDALEAGETDTLCTLFTSFLASIPYTMRRKEDEPERERYFQYTFYLIFRMLSVYTVYVEKAQSQGRVDCVIETPQYVYIFEFKLDGTAAEALQQIEEKGYAREYAADARKLYKIGASFSSETGTIGEWQVLPSFSRQDTD
;
A
#
# COMPACT_ATOMS: atom_id res chain seq x y z
N MET A 1 15.86 12.00 20.15
CA MET A 1 16.15 11.36 18.86
C MET A 1 15.61 12.26 17.74
N LYS A 2 16.29 12.36 16.58
CA LYS A 2 15.79 13.10 15.42
C LYS A 2 15.30 12.12 14.35
N PHE A 3 14.09 12.30 13.84
CA PHE A 3 13.51 11.42 12.82
C PHE A 3 13.72 11.97 11.41
N PRO A 4 14.15 11.16 10.42
CA PRO A 4 14.42 11.62 9.05
C PRO A 4 13.13 11.76 8.21
N ILE A 5 12.09 12.40 8.75
CA ILE A 5 10.80 12.53 8.06
C ILE A 5 10.95 13.44 6.86
N GLY A 6 10.69 12.90 5.66
CA GLY A 6 10.84 13.64 4.40
C GLY A 6 12.30 13.85 3.95
N ILE A 7 13.29 13.25 4.63
CA ILE A 7 14.69 13.29 4.22
C ILE A 7 15.02 12.00 3.50
N GLN A 8 15.40 12.09 2.22
CA GLN A 8 15.77 10.95 1.39
C GLN A 8 17.28 10.82 1.17
N SER A 9 18.05 11.86 1.49
CA SER A 9 19.51 11.86 1.37
C SER A 9 20.15 11.14 2.54
N PHE A 10 20.89 10.07 2.26
CA PHE A 10 21.63 9.30 3.26
C PHE A 10 22.68 10.18 3.98
N GLU A 11 23.47 10.95 3.23
CA GLU A 11 24.45 11.90 3.77
C GLU A 11 23.82 12.87 4.78
N ARG A 12 22.69 13.49 4.43
CA ARG A 12 21.97 14.42 5.34
C ARG A 12 21.46 13.75 6.61
N ILE A 13 21.06 12.48 6.54
CA ILE A 13 20.62 11.72 7.71
C ILE A 13 21.79 11.51 8.67
N ILE A 14 22.92 11.01 8.15
CA ILE A 14 24.10 10.70 8.96
C ILE A 14 24.71 11.99 9.54
N GLU A 15 25.00 12.98 8.70
CA GLU A 15 25.62 14.24 9.13
C GLU A 15 24.71 15.06 10.05
N GLY A 16 23.39 15.00 9.83
CA GLY A 16 22.39 15.69 10.64
C GLY A 16 22.14 15.04 12.02
N GLY A 17 22.70 13.85 12.26
CA GLY A 17 22.46 13.07 13.47
C GLY A 17 21.03 12.54 13.57
N PHE A 18 20.41 12.25 12.43
CA PHE A 18 19.11 11.59 12.37
C PHE A 18 19.27 10.08 12.58
N VAL A 19 18.22 9.44 13.08
CA VAL A 19 18.21 7.98 13.19
C VAL A 19 18.21 7.34 11.80
N TYR A 20 19.09 6.36 11.60
CA TYR A 20 19.16 5.52 10.41
C TYR A 20 19.03 4.06 10.85
N VAL A 21 17.99 3.39 10.37
CA VAL A 21 17.80 1.94 10.59
C VAL A 21 18.71 1.22 9.61
N ASP A 22 19.71 0.50 10.14
CA ASP A 22 20.82 0.01 9.33
C ASP A 22 20.44 -1.19 8.46
N LYS A 23 20.47 -0.99 7.14
CA LYS A 23 20.24 -2.02 6.11
C LYS A 23 21.52 -2.40 5.35
N THR A 24 22.66 -1.87 5.77
CA THR A 24 23.87 -1.85 4.94
C THR A 24 24.52 -3.23 4.74
N ALA A 25 24.23 -4.20 5.61
CA ALA A 25 24.62 -5.59 5.37
C ALA A 25 23.95 -6.18 4.11
N MET A 26 22.64 -5.95 3.94
CA MET A 26 21.92 -6.40 2.73
C MET A 26 22.36 -5.63 1.49
N ILE A 27 22.73 -4.36 1.65
CA ILE A 27 23.32 -3.55 0.57
C ILE A 27 24.64 -4.17 0.10
N TYR A 28 25.50 -4.58 1.03
CA TYR A 28 26.76 -5.26 0.70
C TYR A 28 26.52 -6.54 -0.11
N ASP A 29 25.59 -7.40 0.34
CA ASP A 29 25.25 -8.63 -0.39
C ASP A 29 24.71 -8.31 -1.80
N LEU A 30 23.82 -7.31 -1.89
CA LEU A 30 23.22 -6.89 -3.16
C LEU A 30 24.28 -6.45 -4.18
N THR A 31 25.32 -5.73 -3.74
CA THR A 31 26.38 -5.18 -4.62
C THR A 31 27.41 -6.23 -5.06
N HIS A 32 27.42 -7.43 -4.46
CA HIS A 32 28.40 -8.49 -4.72
C HIS A 32 27.84 -9.74 -5.42
N GLU A 33 26.52 -9.86 -5.63
CA GLU A 33 25.89 -11.03 -6.27
C GLU A 33 25.71 -10.89 -7.81
N SER A 34 25.00 -9.85 -8.25
CA SER A 34 24.55 -9.61 -9.63
C SER A 34 24.67 -8.12 -9.94
N ASN A 35 24.55 -7.75 -11.21
CA ASN A 35 24.87 -6.41 -11.68
C ASN A 35 23.64 -5.58 -12.06
N ILE A 36 22.45 -6.18 -12.17
CA ILE A 36 21.24 -5.47 -12.61
C ILE A 36 20.03 -5.95 -11.81
N TYR A 37 19.38 -5.01 -11.11
CA TYR A 37 18.27 -5.28 -10.19
C TYR A 37 17.07 -4.38 -10.44
N PHE A 38 15.91 -4.93 -10.12
CA PHE A 38 14.65 -4.21 -10.03
C PHE A 38 14.03 -4.41 -8.64
N LEU A 39 13.59 -3.31 -8.01
CA LEU A 39 12.90 -3.32 -6.73
C LEU A 39 11.64 -2.46 -6.80
N SER A 40 10.47 -3.08 -6.68
CA SER A 40 9.22 -2.36 -6.41
C SER A 40 8.88 -2.40 -4.92
N ARG A 41 8.53 -1.24 -4.39
CA ARG A 41 7.91 -1.10 -3.06
C ARG A 41 6.87 0.00 -3.10
N PRO A 42 5.85 -0.05 -2.22
CA PRO A 42 4.89 1.04 -2.13
C PRO A 42 5.58 2.38 -1.85
N ARG A 43 4.88 3.48 -2.10
CA ARG A 43 5.39 4.83 -1.84
C ARG A 43 5.85 4.96 -0.39
N ARG A 44 6.89 5.75 -0.15
CA ARG A 44 7.41 6.06 1.21
C ARG A 44 7.93 4.87 2.02
N PHE A 45 8.30 3.77 1.37
CA PHE A 45 9.01 2.64 2.02
C PHE A 45 10.53 2.82 2.16
N GLY A 46 11.08 3.95 1.72
CA GLY A 46 12.53 4.21 1.81
C GLY A 46 13.33 3.87 0.55
N LYS A 47 12.68 3.70 -0.60
CA LYS A 47 13.32 3.44 -1.90
C LYS A 47 14.38 4.49 -2.27
N SER A 48 14.03 5.77 -2.21
CA SER A 48 14.96 6.88 -2.50
C SER A 48 16.11 6.94 -1.49
N LEU A 49 15.86 6.57 -0.22
CA LEU A 49 16.91 6.46 0.79
C LEU A 49 17.88 5.32 0.46
N LEU A 50 17.38 4.16 0.01
CA LEU A 50 18.20 3.06 -0.48
C LEU A 50 19.06 3.51 -1.67
N VAL A 51 18.48 4.22 -2.64
CA VAL A 51 19.20 4.77 -3.80
C VAL A 51 20.32 5.72 -3.34
N SER A 52 20.01 6.67 -2.45
CA SER A 52 21.01 7.60 -1.91
C SER A 52 22.09 6.88 -1.10
N THR A 53 21.76 5.80 -0.39
CA THR A 53 22.74 4.99 0.35
C THR A 53 23.69 4.28 -0.63
N LEU A 54 23.16 3.68 -1.69
CA LEU A 54 23.95 3.04 -2.75
C LEU A 54 24.85 4.04 -3.49
N GLU A 55 24.32 5.23 -3.79
CA GLU A 55 25.09 6.32 -4.40
C GLU A 55 26.30 6.68 -3.55
N ASN A 56 26.11 6.92 -2.25
CA ASN A 56 27.22 7.25 -1.34
C ASN A 56 28.21 6.10 -1.15
N TYR A 57 27.74 4.85 -1.16
CA TYR A 57 28.60 3.66 -1.11
C TYR A 57 29.51 3.59 -2.34
N TYR A 58 28.96 3.72 -3.55
CA TYR A 58 29.73 3.65 -4.79
C TYR A 58 30.59 4.89 -5.07
N LEU A 59 30.27 6.03 -4.47
CA LEU A 59 31.15 7.22 -4.42
C LEU A 59 32.32 7.04 -3.44
N GLY A 60 32.40 5.93 -2.70
CA GLY A 60 33.48 5.64 -1.76
C GLY A 60 33.48 6.53 -0.51
N ARG A 61 32.32 7.10 -0.14
CA ARG A 61 32.15 8.00 1.02
C ARG A 61 32.17 7.24 2.36
N ARG A 62 33.26 6.53 2.64
CA ARG A 62 33.44 5.63 3.80
C ARG A 62 33.09 6.28 5.14
N GLU A 63 33.37 7.57 5.28
CA GLU A 63 33.11 8.33 6.50
C GLU A 63 31.64 8.36 6.90
N LEU A 64 30.71 8.25 5.95
CA LEU A 64 29.26 8.22 6.19
C LEU A 64 28.77 6.87 6.73
N PHE A 65 29.57 5.80 6.61
CA PHE A 65 29.18 4.44 6.99
C PHE A 65 29.74 3.99 8.34
N LYS A 66 30.42 4.89 9.08
CA LYS A 66 30.99 4.57 10.39
C LYS A 66 29.93 4.07 11.37
N GLY A 67 30.20 2.92 12.00
CA GLY A 67 29.29 2.27 12.94
C GLY A 67 28.18 1.44 12.29
N LEU A 68 28.04 1.46 10.95
CA LEU A 68 27.09 0.63 10.21
C LEU A 68 27.72 -0.74 9.87
N ALA A 69 26.88 -1.72 9.59
CA ALA A 69 27.30 -3.10 9.31
C ALA A 69 28.31 -3.18 8.15
N ILE A 70 28.10 -2.42 7.09
CA ILE A 70 28.98 -2.42 5.90
C ILE A 70 30.40 -1.93 6.18
N GLU A 71 30.63 -1.12 7.22
CA GLU A 71 32.00 -0.70 7.60
C GLU A 71 32.90 -1.90 7.88
N LYS A 72 32.34 -2.98 8.42
CA LYS A 72 33.07 -4.22 8.75
C LYS A 72 33.16 -5.19 7.58
N LEU A 73 32.30 -5.04 6.57
CA LEU A 73 32.20 -5.94 5.41
C LEU A 73 33.03 -5.43 4.23
N GLU A 74 32.99 -4.12 3.97
CA GLU A 74 33.66 -3.49 2.84
C GLU A 74 35.10 -3.08 3.17
N THR A 75 36.05 -3.56 2.39
CA THR A 75 37.48 -3.29 2.57
C THR A 75 38.10 -2.39 1.51
N GLU A 76 37.58 -2.39 0.28
CA GLU A 76 38.20 -1.71 -0.86
C GLU A 76 37.73 -0.27 -1.01
N TRP A 77 36.43 0.00 -0.78
CA TRP A 77 35.82 1.34 -0.92
C TRP A 77 36.15 2.00 -2.26
N ASN A 78 36.05 1.22 -3.35
CA ASN A 78 36.35 1.70 -4.69
C ASN A 78 35.38 2.83 -5.11
N VAL A 79 35.91 3.86 -5.75
CA VAL A 79 35.12 4.95 -6.33
C VAL A 79 34.70 4.59 -7.74
N HIS A 80 33.40 4.58 -8.01
CA HIS A 80 32.80 4.31 -9.31
C HIS A 80 32.14 5.57 -9.89
N PRO A 81 32.09 5.72 -11.22
CA PRO A 81 31.24 6.74 -11.83
C PRO A 81 29.77 6.38 -11.60
N VAL A 82 29.02 7.27 -10.94
CA VAL A 82 27.60 7.07 -10.59
C VAL A 82 26.71 7.98 -11.42
N PHE A 83 25.67 7.40 -12.02
CA PHE A 83 24.65 8.06 -12.81
C PHE A 83 23.30 7.87 -12.14
N HIS A 84 22.79 8.92 -11.51
CA HIS A 84 21.53 8.91 -10.79
C HIS A 84 20.47 9.67 -11.58
N VAL A 85 19.38 8.98 -11.95
CA VAL A 85 18.18 9.55 -12.57
C VAL A 85 17.04 9.50 -11.56
N ASP A 86 16.50 10.65 -11.21
CA ASP A 86 15.28 10.77 -10.41
C ASP A 86 14.18 11.40 -11.26
N PHE A 87 13.06 10.68 -11.44
CA PHE A 87 11.89 11.18 -12.16
C PHE A 87 10.91 11.95 -11.26
N ASN A 88 11.20 12.14 -9.97
CA ASN A 88 10.39 12.99 -9.10
C ASN A 88 10.43 14.48 -9.51
N GLY A 89 9.39 15.22 -9.12
CA GLY A 89 9.35 16.68 -9.26
C GLY A 89 8.96 17.23 -10.65
N ALA A 90 8.85 16.38 -11.67
CA ALA A 90 8.29 16.76 -12.97
C ALA A 90 6.79 16.44 -13.07
N ASN A 91 6.09 17.23 -13.87
CA ASN A 91 4.71 16.94 -14.30
C ASN A 91 4.74 16.37 -15.71
N PHE A 92 4.68 15.04 -15.81
CA PHE A 92 4.72 14.34 -17.09
C PHE A 92 3.40 14.40 -17.86
N THR A 93 2.32 14.97 -17.30
CA THR A 93 1.09 15.22 -18.09
C THR A 93 1.26 16.31 -19.15
N ARG A 94 2.44 16.92 -19.25
CA ARG A 94 2.77 17.92 -20.26
C ARG A 94 3.72 17.31 -21.28
N GLU A 95 3.35 17.44 -22.54
CA GLU A 95 4.16 16.99 -23.68
C GLU A 95 5.59 17.59 -23.64
N GLY A 96 6.58 16.78 -24.01
CA GLY A 96 8.00 17.17 -24.09
C GLY A 96 8.75 17.27 -22.75
N VAL A 97 8.08 17.16 -21.59
CA VAL A 97 8.74 17.24 -20.27
C VAL A 97 9.70 16.07 -20.04
N LEU A 98 9.30 14.85 -20.40
CA LEU A 98 10.18 13.68 -20.25
C LEU A 98 11.44 13.81 -21.11
N GLU A 99 11.28 14.23 -22.37
CA GLU A 99 12.39 14.45 -23.30
C GLU A 99 13.37 15.46 -22.75
N THR A 100 12.88 16.63 -22.35
CA THR A 100 13.68 17.72 -21.79
C THR A 100 14.45 17.27 -20.54
N MET A 101 13.82 16.44 -19.69
CA MET A 101 14.46 15.94 -18.48
C MET A 101 15.58 14.94 -18.79
N LEU A 102 15.35 14.00 -19.71
CA LEU A 102 16.39 13.04 -20.12
C LEU A 102 17.56 13.75 -20.83
N GLU A 103 17.25 14.73 -21.68
CA GLU A 103 18.24 15.60 -22.33
C GLU A 103 19.09 16.35 -21.30
N ASP A 104 18.49 16.95 -20.27
CA ASP A 104 19.23 17.66 -19.22
C ASP A 104 20.19 16.74 -18.43
N TYR A 105 19.78 15.50 -18.12
CA TYR A 105 20.67 14.52 -17.49
C TYR A 105 21.87 14.18 -18.39
N VAL A 106 21.61 13.84 -19.65
CA VAL A 106 22.65 13.45 -20.61
C VAL A 106 23.60 14.62 -20.90
N ASP A 107 23.08 15.84 -21.11
CA ASP A 107 23.88 17.05 -21.32
C ASP A 107 24.84 17.33 -20.16
N LYS A 108 24.39 17.13 -18.91
CA LYS A 108 25.23 17.31 -17.72
C LYS A 108 26.37 16.30 -17.71
N TRP A 109 26.08 15.05 -18.04
CA TRP A 109 27.09 14.00 -18.05
C TRP A 109 28.05 14.10 -19.24
N GLU A 110 27.59 14.51 -20.42
CA GLU A 110 28.47 14.82 -21.55
C GLU A 110 29.49 15.91 -21.18
N LYS A 111 29.04 16.99 -20.52
CA LYS A 111 29.93 18.04 -20.01
C LYS A 111 30.91 17.50 -18.96
N GLN A 112 30.45 16.64 -18.06
CA GLN A 112 31.28 16.05 -17.01
C GLN A 112 32.42 15.18 -17.58
N TYR A 113 32.14 14.39 -18.62
CA TYR A 113 33.13 13.49 -19.24
C TYR A 113 33.75 14.04 -20.53
N GLY A 114 33.50 15.31 -20.87
CA GLY A 114 34.14 16.01 -21.98
C GLY A 114 33.70 15.52 -23.37
N LEU A 115 32.48 15.02 -23.51
CA LEU A 115 31.89 14.62 -24.79
C LEU A 115 31.21 15.82 -25.45
N GLN A 116 31.28 15.88 -26.78
CA GLN A 116 30.49 16.85 -27.55
C GLN A 116 29.11 16.27 -27.83
N THR A 117 28.08 17.06 -27.54
CA THR A 117 26.70 16.73 -27.85
C THR A 117 26.55 16.47 -29.34
N ASN A 118 26.09 15.26 -29.70
CA ASN A 118 25.72 14.93 -31.05
C ASN A 118 24.18 14.96 -31.17
N PRO A 119 23.59 16.03 -31.72
CA PRO A 119 22.13 16.17 -31.83
C PRO A 119 21.49 15.19 -32.81
N GLU A 120 22.28 14.46 -33.61
CA GLU A 120 21.76 13.41 -34.52
C GLU A 120 21.52 12.08 -33.80
N LEU A 121 22.03 11.91 -32.58
CA LEU A 121 21.86 10.70 -31.79
C LEU A 121 20.69 10.84 -30.81
N GLU A 122 19.89 9.79 -30.71
CA GLU A 122 18.90 9.66 -29.65
C GLU A 122 19.58 9.70 -28.26
N VAL A 123 18.87 10.23 -27.28
CA VAL A 123 19.35 10.41 -25.88
C VAL A 123 19.95 9.14 -25.30
N GLY A 124 19.33 7.98 -25.54
CA GLY A 124 19.86 6.70 -25.07
C GLY A 124 21.25 6.37 -25.66
N LEU A 125 21.46 6.62 -26.95
CA LEU A 125 22.75 6.33 -27.60
C LEU A 125 23.85 7.26 -27.08
N ARG A 126 23.53 8.53 -26.86
CA ARG A 126 24.43 9.47 -26.19
C ARG A 126 24.80 9.00 -24.78
N PHE A 127 23.82 8.49 -24.03
CA PHE A 127 24.08 7.94 -22.70
C PHE A 127 25.00 6.71 -22.74
N ARG A 128 24.86 5.83 -23.74
CA ARG A 128 25.80 4.70 -23.94
C ARG A 128 27.24 5.19 -24.12
N ASP A 129 27.44 6.21 -24.94
CA ASP A 129 28.77 6.74 -25.23
C ASP A 129 29.39 7.41 -23.98
N ILE A 130 28.56 8.05 -23.15
CA ILE A 130 28.94 8.55 -21.81
C ILE A 130 29.41 7.41 -20.90
N LEU A 131 28.69 6.28 -20.85
CA LEU A 131 29.08 5.13 -20.03
C LEU A 131 30.45 4.56 -20.48
N SER A 132 30.71 4.52 -21.78
CA SER A 132 32.02 4.11 -22.31
C SER A 132 33.12 5.08 -21.89
N ALA A 133 32.91 6.37 -22.12
CA ALA A 133 33.87 7.42 -21.78
C ALA A 133 34.18 7.46 -20.27
N ALA A 134 33.16 7.32 -19.42
CA ALA A 134 33.32 7.27 -17.97
C ALA A 134 34.16 6.05 -17.54
N HIS A 135 33.91 4.88 -18.14
CA HIS A 135 34.70 3.68 -17.87
C HIS A 135 36.17 3.85 -18.30
N GLU A 136 36.41 4.39 -19.50
CA GLU A 136 37.77 4.61 -20.01
C GLU A 136 38.55 5.64 -19.19
N GLN A 137 37.91 6.73 -18.75
CA GLN A 137 38.57 7.80 -17.99
C GLN A 137 38.83 7.43 -16.54
N THR A 138 37.91 6.70 -15.89
CA THR A 138 38.03 6.34 -14.47
C THR A 138 38.72 4.98 -14.24
N GLY A 139 38.78 4.14 -15.29
CA GLY A 139 39.22 2.74 -15.18
C GLY A 139 38.25 1.86 -14.40
N ARG A 140 37.04 2.34 -14.09
CA ARG A 140 36.02 1.64 -13.30
C ARG A 140 34.69 1.66 -14.03
N ARG A 141 33.99 0.53 -13.99
CA ARG A 141 32.66 0.38 -14.57
C ARG A 141 31.63 1.25 -13.82
N ALA A 142 30.65 1.74 -14.55
CA ALA A 142 29.64 2.69 -14.12
C ALA A 142 28.51 2.07 -13.31
N VAL A 143 27.96 2.86 -12.41
CA VAL A 143 26.80 2.53 -11.58
C VAL A 143 25.63 3.39 -12.04
N VAL A 144 24.49 2.78 -12.34
CA VAL A 144 23.28 3.48 -12.77
C VAL A 144 22.16 3.26 -11.77
N LEU A 145 21.63 4.34 -11.20
CA LEU A 145 20.56 4.30 -10.21
C LEU A 145 19.37 5.09 -10.76
N ILE A 146 18.22 4.42 -10.88
CA ILE A 146 17.00 5.02 -11.43
C ILE A 146 15.91 4.96 -10.37
N ASP A 147 15.50 6.11 -9.87
CA ASP A 147 14.40 6.26 -8.90
C ASP A 147 13.08 6.69 -9.58
N GLU A 148 11.97 6.16 -9.07
CA GLU A 148 10.60 6.33 -9.58
C GLU A 148 10.51 6.16 -11.11
N TYR A 149 11.13 5.09 -11.63
CA TYR A 149 11.24 4.79 -13.07
C TYR A 149 9.89 4.74 -13.82
N ASP A 150 8.81 4.45 -13.11
CA ASP A 150 7.45 4.27 -13.61
C ASP A 150 6.60 5.54 -13.56
N LYS A 151 7.07 6.60 -12.88
CA LYS A 151 6.35 7.85 -12.73
C LYS A 151 5.93 8.52 -14.05
N PRO A 152 6.78 8.60 -15.10
CA PRO A 152 6.37 9.20 -16.37
C PRO A 152 5.19 8.49 -17.04
N ILE A 153 5.09 7.18 -16.86
CA ILE A 153 3.98 6.37 -17.39
C ILE A 153 2.76 6.52 -16.48
N LEU A 154 2.93 6.42 -15.16
CA LEU A 154 1.83 6.50 -14.19
C LEU A 154 1.09 7.84 -14.21
N ASP A 155 1.78 8.95 -14.48
CA ASP A 155 1.16 10.29 -14.50
C ASP A 155 0.18 10.46 -15.70
N VAL A 156 0.41 9.75 -16.81
CA VAL A 156 -0.38 9.86 -18.05
C VAL A 156 -1.31 8.67 -18.31
N LEU A 157 -1.12 7.58 -17.56
CA LEU A 157 -1.90 6.36 -17.65
C LEU A 157 -3.40 6.66 -17.56
N ASP A 158 -4.17 6.16 -18.53
CA ASP A 158 -5.64 6.34 -18.59
C ASP A 158 -6.07 7.83 -18.62
N THR A 159 -5.20 8.74 -19.11
CA THR A 159 -5.55 10.14 -19.37
C THR A 159 -5.22 10.59 -20.79
N ASP A 160 -4.07 10.15 -21.32
CA ASP A 160 -3.60 10.50 -22.66
C ASP A 160 -2.82 9.32 -23.23
N SER A 161 -3.45 8.55 -24.13
CA SER A 161 -2.86 7.36 -24.72
C SER A 161 -1.69 7.68 -25.65
N GLU A 162 -1.72 8.83 -26.34
CA GLU A 162 -0.63 9.22 -27.24
C GLU A 162 0.62 9.59 -26.44
N LEU A 163 0.44 10.35 -25.36
CA LEU A 163 1.53 10.72 -24.47
C LEU A 163 2.06 9.50 -23.68
N GLU A 164 1.19 8.58 -23.27
CA GLU A 164 1.58 7.30 -22.67
C GLU A 164 2.48 6.48 -23.60
N ASP A 165 2.08 6.30 -24.87
CA ASP A 165 2.87 5.57 -25.86
C ASP A 165 4.19 6.28 -26.18
N SER A 166 4.17 7.61 -26.26
CA SER A 166 5.37 8.43 -26.42
C SER A 166 6.37 8.20 -25.27
N HIS A 167 5.93 8.32 -24.02
CA HIS A 167 6.77 8.07 -22.84
C HIS A 167 7.33 6.65 -22.82
N ARG A 168 6.49 5.65 -23.13
CA ARG A 168 6.90 4.25 -23.18
C ARG A 168 8.01 4.04 -24.21
N ASN A 169 7.88 4.60 -25.40
CA ASN A 169 8.88 4.49 -26.46
C ASN A 169 10.19 5.19 -26.10
N MET A 170 10.12 6.38 -25.51
CA MET A 170 11.29 7.15 -25.08
C MET A 170 12.08 6.42 -23.98
N LEU A 171 11.39 5.94 -22.94
CA LEU A 171 12.03 5.16 -21.87
C LEU A 171 12.59 3.83 -22.40
N LYS A 172 11.92 3.19 -23.37
CA LYS A 172 12.41 1.96 -24.00
C LYS A 172 13.71 2.21 -24.76
N GLY A 173 13.78 3.28 -25.54
CA GLY A 173 15.02 3.72 -26.20
C GLY A 173 16.13 3.96 -25.17
N PHE A 174 15.84 4.75 -24.14
CA PHE A 174 16.78 5.11 -23.08
C PHE A 174 17.35 3.90 -22.32
N TYR A 175 16.53 2.94 -21.91
CA TYR A 175 17.01 1.77 -21.15
C TYR A 175 17.57 0.64 -22.02
N SER A 176 17.21 0.56 -23.31
CA SER A 176 17.72 -0.50 -24.20
C SER A 176 19.24 -0.47 -24.36
N VAL A 177 19.84 0.70 -24.19
CA VAL A 177 21.28 0.91 -24.42
C VAL A 177 22.17 0.23 -23.39
N PHE A 178 21.64 -0.08 -22.21
CA PHE A 178 22.37 -0.79 -21.17
C PHE A 178 22.82 -2.19 -21.62
N LYS A 179 22.07 -2.83 -22.53
CA LYS A 179 22.49 -4.10 -23.13
C LYS A 179 23.77 -3.94 -23.96
N GLY A 180 23.89 -2.83 -24.69
CA GLY A 180 25.11 -2.50 -25.44
C GLY A 180 26.25 -1.98 -24.55
N ALA A 181 25.91 -1.41 -23.40
CA ALA A 181 26.88 -0.88 -22.43
C ALA A 181 27.28 -1.90 -21.34
N ASP A 182 26.86 -3.17 -21.41
CA ASP A 182 27.05 -4.17 -20.35
C ASP A 182 28.50 -4.27 -19.84
N SER A 183 29.48 -4.23 -20.77
CA SER A 183 30.91 -4.24 -20.41
C SER A 183 31.41 -3.02 -19.63
N HIS A 184 30.65 -1.93 -19.65
CA HIS A 184 30.91 -0.68 -18.93
C HIS A 184 30.07 -0.53 -17.67
N LEU A 185 29.16 -1.48 -17.36
CA LEU A 185 28.27 -1.42 -16.20
C LEU A 185 28.78 -2.29 -15.04
N GLN A 186 28.86 -1.70 -13.86
CA GLN A 186 29.14 -2.37 -12.60
C GLN A 186 27.84 -2.81 -11.93
N PHE A 187 26.89 -1.89 -11.83
CA PHE A 187 25.65 -2.08 -11.07
C PHE A 187 24.55 -1.19 -11.63
N VAL A 188 23.34 -1.73 -11.73
CA VAL A 188 22.14 -1.01 -12.14
C VAL A 188 21.02 -1.34 -11.18
N LEU A 189 20.41 -0.33 -10.57
CA LEU A 189 19.18 -0.48 -9.78
C LEU A 189 18.09 0.39 -10.38
N LEU A 190 16.94 -0.23 -10.65
CA LEU A 190 15.71 0.45 -10.99
C LEU A 190 14.70 0.24 -9.87
N THR A 191 14.13 1.33 -9.38
CA THR A 191 13.15 1.29 -8.31
C THR A 191 11.93 2.15 -8.63
N GLY A 192 10.77 1.72 -8.16
CA GLY A 192 9.48 2.36 -8.43
C GLY A 192 8.36 1.75 -7.61
N VAL A 193 7.12 2.08 -7.96
CA VAL A 193 5.94 1.53 -7.28
C VAL A 193 5.47 0.25 -7.95
N THR A 194 5.51 0.20 -9.28
CA THR A 194 4.83 -0.79 -10.09
C THR A 194 5.78 -1.56 -10.99
N LYS A 195 5.40 -2.77 -11.42
CA LYS A 195 6.18 -3.70 -12.26
C LYS A 195 5.74 -3.68 -13.72
N PHE A 196 4.51 -3.30 -14.06
CA PHE A 196 4.03 -3.41 -15.46
C PHE A 196 4.74 -2.44 -16.44
N SER A 197 5.18 -1.28 -15.95
CA SER A 197 6.11 -0.40 -16.69
C SER A 197 7.38 -1.16 -17.08
N GLN A 198 7.80 -2.16 -16.31
CA GLN A 198 8.94 -3.02 -16.62
C GLN A 198 8.73 -3.84 -17.91
N VAL A 199 7.62 -4.56 -18.02
CA VAL A 199 7.39 -5.53 -19.11
C VAL A 199 7.36 -4.85 -20.49
N SER A 200 6.85 -3.62 -20.53
CA SER A 200 6.72 -2.85 -21.77
C SER A 200 8.00 -2.10 -22.16
N VAL A 201 8.70 -1.52 -21.19
CA VAL A 201 9.84 -0.63 -21.42
C VAL A 201 11.16 -1.42 -21.54
N PHE A 202 11.30 -2.58 -20.88
CA PHE A 202 12.55 -3.35 -20.90
C PHE A 202 12.60 -4.47 -21.96
N SER A 203 11.70 -4.47 -22.94
CA SER A 203 11.73 -5.45 -24.04
C SER A 203 13.03 -5.42 -24.88
N GLY A 204 13.85 -4.36 -24.76
CA GLY A 204 15.18 -4.24 -25.38
C GLY A 204 16.37 -4.41 -24.42
N PHE A 205 16.13 -4.63 -23.12
CA PHE A 205 17.14 -4.66 -22.05
C PHE A 205 17.31 -6.11 -21.53
N ASN A 206 18.49 -6.45 -20.98
CA ASN A 206 18.62 -7.70 -20.22
C ASN A 206 17.65 -7.63 -19.03
N GLN A 207 16.78 -8.63 -18.85
CA GLN A 207 15.76 -8.58 -17.82
C GLN A 207 16.44 -8.40 -16.44
N PRO A 208 16.19 -7.28 -15.74
CA PRO A 208 16.78 -7.05 -14.43
C PRO A 208 16.27 -8.10 -13.45
N LYS A 209 17.10 -8.52 -12.51
CA LYS A 209 16.67 -9.46 -11.47
C LYS A 209 15.66 -8.76 -10.56
N ASP A 210 14.40 -9.16 -10.64
CA ASP A 210 13.34 -8.67 -9.77
C ASP A 210 13.53 -9.25 -8.36
N ILE A 211 13.94 -8.40 -7.43
CA ILE A 211 14.15 -8.74 -6.02
C ILE A 211 12.95 -8.38 -5.14
N SER A 212 11.85 -7.91 -5.74
CA SER A 212 10.71 -7.38 -5.00
C SER A 212 10.05 -8.45 -4.11
N MET A 213 10.03 -9.70 -4.55
CA MET A 213 9.52 -10.85 -3.76
C MET A 213 10.61 -11.81 -3.29
N ASP A 214 11.89 -11.43 -3.41
CA ASP A 214 13.00 -12.24 -2.91
C ASP A 214 13.07 -12.13 -1.38
N ALA A 215 12.92 -13.27 -0.70
CA ALA A 215 12.95 -13.36 0.76
C ALA A 215 14.26 -12.88 1.39
N ARG A 216 15.35 -12.79 0.60
CA ARG A 216 16.65 -12.26 1.05
C ARG A 216 16.63 -10.74 1.21
N TYR A 217 15.77 -10.05 0.45
CA TYR A 217 15.70 -8.59 0.38
C TYR A 217 14.33 -8.04 0.79
N GLU A 218 13.47 -8.86 1.42
CA GLU A 218 12.12 -8.42 1.77
C GLU A 218 12.14 -7.23 2.75
N THR A 219 13.10 -7.22 3.69
CA THR A 219 13.30 -6.19 4.71
C THR A 219 14.26 -5.07 4.28
N LEU A 220 14.72 -5.06 3.03
CA LEU A 220 15.65 -4.03 2.50
C LEU A 220 15.06 -2.61 2.61
N CYS A 221 13.74 -2.51 2.50
CA CYS A 221 12.95 -1.30 2.67
C CYS A 221 11.88 -1.53 3.75
N GLY A 222 11.58 -0.50 4.55
CA GLY A 222 10.69 -0.59 5.70
C GLY A 222 11.41 -0.94 7.01
N ILE A 223 10.63 -1.04 8.09
CA ILE A 223 11.12 -1.30 9.45
C ILE A 223 10.53 -2.63 9.92
N THR A 224 11.35 -3.54 10.44
CA THR A 224 10.87 -4.81 11.02
C THR A 224 10.43 -4.62 12.47
N GLN A 225 9.72 -5.61 13.04
CA GLN A 225 9.41 -5.62 14.48
C GLN A 225 10.68 -5.48 15.34
N GLU A 226 11.73 -6.23 15.01
CA GLU A 226 12.99 -6.23 15.78
C GLU A 226 13.69 -4.87 15.70
N GLU A 227 13.69 -4.23 14.53
CA GLU A 227 14.22 -2.89 14.33
C GLU A 227 13.40 -1.84 15.07
N LEU A 228 12.07 -1.96 15.05
CA LEU A 228 11.18 -1.07 15.80
C LEU A 228 11.51 -1.09 17.30
N GLU A 229 11.71 -2.29 17.85
CA GLU A 229 11.97 -2.47 19.29
C GLU A 229 13.39 -2.11 19.71
N SER A 230 14.37 -2.26 18.81
CA SER A 230 15.78 -1.95 19.09
C SER A 230 16.10 -0.48 18.92
N TYR A 231 15.59 0.17 17.86
CA TYR A 231 15.90 1.57 17.56
C TYR A 231 15.00 2.57 18.31
N PHE A 232 13.76 2.19 18.66
CA PHE A 232 12.77 3.14 19.21
C PHE A 232 12.19 2.81 20.60
N PRO A 233 12.90 2.11 21.52
CA PRO A 233 12.30 1.69 22.79
C PRO A 233 11.87 2.87 23.66
N GLU A 234 12.66 3.94 23.72
CA GLU A 234 12.36 5.13 24.52
C GLU A 234 11.21 5.95 23.93
N GLN A 235 11.14 6.03 22.59
CA GLN A 235 10.10 6.79 21.88
C GLN A 235 8.74 6.11 22.08
N ILE A 236 8.71 4.77 21.97
CA ILE A 236 7.51 3.97 22.25
C ILE A 236 7.08 4.12 23.71
N ALA A 237 8.03 4.09 24.66
CA ALA A 237 7.72 4.30 26.07
C ALA A 237 7.16 5.70 26.33
N GLY A 238 7.72 6.73 25.70
CA GLY A 238 7.22 8.11 25.80
C GLY A 238 5.80 8.26 25.25
N MET A 239 5.50 7.64 24.12
CA MET A 239 4.15 7.63 23.54
C MET A 239 3.16 6.85 24.40
N ALA A 240 3.57 5.74 25.01
CA ALA A 240 2.74 4.94 25.91
C ALA A 240 2.27 5.75 27.14
N LEU A 241 3.13 6.63 27.68
CA LEU A 241 2.77 7.54 28.77
C LEU A 241 1.68 8.55 28.38
N GLU A 242 1.66 9.03 27.13
CA GLU A 242 0.64 9.97 26.66
C GLU A 242 -0.72 9.30 26.41
N TYR A 243 -0.70 8.01 26.09
CA TYR A 243 -1.89 7.19 25.85
C TYR A 243 -2.38 6.47 27.11
N ASP A 244 -1.77 6.73 28.27
CA ASP A 244 -2.07 6.06 29.55
C ASP A 244 -2.10 4.52 29.44
N CYS A 245 -1.12 3.97 28.73
CA CYS A 245 -1.01 2.53 28.50
C CYS A 245 0.42 2.01 28.74
N SER A 246 0.57 0.69 28.79
CA SER A 246 1.88 0.06 28.89
C SER A 246 2.64 0.15 27.56
N PRO A 247 3.99 0.13 27.56
CA PRO A 247 4.78 0.04 26.33
C PRO A 247 4.41 -1.17 25.46
N GLY A 248 3.96 -2.27 26.07
CA GLY A 248 3.48 -3.44 25.34
C GLY A 248 2.16 -3.22 24.62
N GLU A 249 1.24 -2.45 25.20
CA GLU A 249 -0.01 -2.06 24.55
C GLU A 249 0.25 -1.06 23.41
N MET A 250 1.11 -0.06 23.63
CA MET A 250 1.49 0.88 22.58
C MET A 250 2.12 0.16 21.37
N ARG A 251 2.96 -0.85 21.60
CA ARG A 251 3.48 -1.71 20.51
C ARG A 251 2.38 -2.41 19.74
N LYS A 252 1.35 -2.93 20.41
CA LYS A 252 0.21 -3.57 19.73
C LYS A 252 -0.58 -2.55 18.91
N MET A 253 -0.78 -1.34 19.42
CA MET A 253 -1.46 -0.26 18.69
C MET A 253 -0.66 0.15 17.44
N LEU A 254 0.67 0.34 17.57
CA LEU A 254 1.55 0.61 16.44
C LEU A 254 1.51 -0.52 15.40
N LYS A 255 1.52 -1.78 15.86
CA LYS A 255 1.41 -2.96 14.98
C LYS A 255 0.10 -2.94 14.21
N GLN A 256 -1.03 -2.81 14.91
CA GLN A 256 -2.35 -2.75 14.27
C GLN A 256 -2.49 -1.59 13.28
N LYS A 257 -1.87 -0.44 13.57
CA LYS A 257 -1.98 0.76 12.75
C LYS A 257 -1.05 0.76 11.54
N TYR A 258 0.20 0.29 11.68
CA TYR A 258 1.26 0.54 10.69
C TYR A 258 2.02 -0.70 10.18
N ASP A 259 1.88 -1.87 10.81
CA ASP A 259 2.52 -3.13 10.40
C ASP A 259 1.74 -3.82 9.28
N GLY A 260 2.17 -5.01 8.89
CA GLY A 260 1.33 -5.99 8.21
C GLY A 260 1.54 -6.03 6.72
N TYR A 261 2.60 -5.40 6.22
CA TYR A 261 3.10 -5.58 4.86
C TYR A 261 4.03 -6.79 4.79
N HIS A 262 3.76 -7.66 3.83
CA HIS A 262 4.56 -8.85 3.53
C HIS A 262 4.88 -8.87 2.05
N PHE A 263 6.17 -8.99 1.71
CA PHE A 263 6.64 -8.94 0.32
C PHE A 263 7.08 -10.29 -0.23
N SER A 264 7.23 -11.31 0.61
CA SER A 264 7.65 -12.64 0.17
C SER A 264 6.90 -13.74 0.90
N LYS A 265 7.09 -14.98 0.43
CA LYS A 265 6.58 -16.20 1.09
C LYS A 265 7.12 -16.43 2.51
N ARG A 266 8.16 -15.70 2.94
CA ARG A 266 8.68 -15.75 4.31
C ARG A 266 7.78 -14.96 5.28
N MET A 267 7.03 -13.99 4.76
CA MET A 267 6.07 -13.17 5.52
C MET A 267 6.68 -12.52 6.76
N THR A 268 7.85 -11.89 6.62
CA THR A 268 8.37 -11.04 7.70
C THR A 268 7.54 -9.76 7.82
N ASP A 269 7.09 -9.47 9.04
CA ASP A 269 6.32 -8.28 9.39
C ASP A 269 7.13 -7.01 9.14
N ILE A 270 6.61 -6.14 8.25
CA ILE A 270 7.24 -4.89 7.87
C ILE A 270 6.25 -3.74 8.08
N TYR A 271 6.74 -2.73 8.79
CA TYR A 271 6.07 -1.47 9.05
C TYR A 271 6.38 -0.45 7.95
N ASN A 272 5.38 0.39 7.65
CA ASN A 272 5.62 1.58 6.85
C ASN A 272 6.51 2.58 7.61
N PRO A 273 7.73 2.89 7.11
CA PRO A 273 8.66 3.73 7.85
C PRO A 273 8.16 5.17 7.97
N PHE A 274 7.49 5.70 6.94
CA PHE A 274 6.95 7.06 7.01
C PHE A 274 5.90 7.18 8.11
N SER A 275 4.95 6.25 8.19
CA SER A 275 3.90 6.31 9.21
C SER A 275 4.45 6.15 10.62
N VAL A 276 5.32 5.15 10.84
CA VAL A 276 5.91 4.91 12.16
C VAL A 276 6.75 6.10 12.63
N LEU A 277 7.62 6.64 11.77
CA LEU A 277 8.49 7.76 12.16
C LEU A 277 7.66 9.02 12.47
N ASN A 278 6.61 9.31 11.71
CA ASN A 278 5.71 10.43 12.03
C ASN A 278 4.94 10.19 13.33
N ALA A 279 4.45 8.98 13.56
CA ALA A 279 3.73 8.64 14.79
C ALA A 279 4.62 8.78 16.03
N LEU A 280 5.87 8.36 15.96
CA LEU A 280 6.81 8.49 17.07
C LEU A 280 7.28 9.94 17.30
N ASP A 281 7.40 10.75 16.24
CA ASP A 281 7.79 12.16 16.32
C ASP A 281 6.67 13.03 16.93
N SER A 282 5.46 12.88 16.40
CA SER A 282 4.27 13.60 16.86
C SER A 282 3.60 13.00 18.09
N ARG A 283 3.97 11.76 18.45
CA ARG A 283 3.35 10.93 19.49
C ARG A 283 1.86 10.72 19.28
N ASP A 284 1.44 10.57 18.03
CA ASP A 284 0.03 10.44 17.68
C ASP A 284 -0.22 9.41 16.57
N LEU A 285 -1.27 8.62 16.71
CA LEU A 285 -1.66 7.57 15.76
C LEU A 285 -2.59 8.16 14.70
N ARG A 286 -2.04 8.54 13.54
CA ARG A 286 -2.79 9.07 12.40
C ARG A 286 -2.53 8.29 11.12
N ASN A 287 -3.29 8.59 10.08
CA ASN A 287 -3.16 8.00 8.74
C ASN A 287 -2.10 8.75 7.90
N TYR A 288 -0.86 8.82 8.40
CA TYR A 288 0.25 9.55 7.80
C TYR A 288 0.54 9.17 6.34
N TRP A 289 0.66 7.90 6.01
CA TRP A 289 0.94 7.44 4.66
C TRP A 289 -0.23 7.75 3.71
N PHE A 290 -1.47 7.47 4.13
CA PHE A 290 -2.63 7.67 3.27
C PHE A 290 -2.89 9.16 2.98
N SER A 291 -2.82 10.03 4.01
CA SER A 291 -3.02 11.48 3.84
C SER A 291 -1.99 12.17 2.96
N SER A 292 -0.92 11.46 2.63
CA SER A 292 0.26 12.04 2.00
C SER A 292 0.29 11.96 0.47
N GLY A 293 -0.79 11.45 -0.11
CA GLY A 293 -1.04 11.44 -1.55
C GLY A 293 -1.42 10.06 -2.06
N THR A 294 -2.67 9.65 -1.83
CA THR A 294 -3.32 8.56 -2.58
C THR A 294 -3.25 8.90 -4.06
N PRO A 295 -2.74 8.01 -4.93
CA PRO A 295 -2.73 8.26 -6.37
C PRO A 295 -4.17 8.45 -6.83
N THR A 296 -4.50 9.65 -7.32
CA THR A 296 -5.81 9.96 -7.93
C THR A 296 -6.19 8.93 -8.98
N TYR A 297 -5.18 8.37 -9.67
CA TYR A 297 -5.31 7.25 -10.59
C TYR A 297 -5.96 6.01 -9.96
N LEU A 298 -5.54 5.57 -8.77
CA LEU A 298 -6.08 4.36 -8.16
C LEU A 298 -7.56 4.53 -7.79
N ILE A 299 -7.93 5.71 -7.27
CA ILE A 299 -9.33 6.03 -7.00
C ILE A 299 -10.14 6.06 -8.30
N ARG A 300 -9.59 6.64 -9.37
CA ARG A 300 -10.22 6.65 -10.70
C ARG A 300 -10.40 5.24 -11.26
N LEU A 301 -9.37 4.41 -11.20
CA LEU A 301 -9.37 3.02 -11.66
C LEU A 301 -10.51 2.24 -10.99
N LEU A 302 -10.65 2.38 -9.66
CA LEU A 302 -11.69 1.71 -8.89
C LEU A 302 -13.09 2.28 -9.11
N ALA A 303 -13.21 3.57 -9.42
CA ALA A 303 -14.49 4.16 -9.78
C ALA A 303 -15.03 3.60 -11.10
N HIS A 304 -14.14 3.22 -12.03
CA HIS A 304 -14.49 2.63 -13.32
C HIS A 304 -14.54 1.10 -13.30
N PHE A 305 -13.93 0.46 -12.29
CA PHE A 305 -13.94 -0.98 -12.14
C PHE A 305 -15.37 -1.48 -11.88
N LYS A 306 -15.86 -2.38 -12.76
CA LYS A 306 -17.21 -2.95 -12.65
C LYS A 306 -17.34 -3.95 -11.51
N GLU A 307 -16.22 -4.52 -11.09
CA GLU A 307 -16.11 -5.45 -9.98
C GLU A 307 -15.89 -4.73 -8.64
N ASN A 308 -16.30 -5.39 -7.56
CA ASN A 308 -16.38 -4.78 -6.24
C ASN A 308 -15.13 -5.15 -5.41
N MET A 309 -14.67 -4.29 -4.49
CA MET A 309 -13.51 -4.61 -3.64
C MET A 309 -13.66 -5.88 -2.78
N ASN A 310 -14.89 -6.29 -2.46
CA ASN A 310 -15.14 -7.57 -1.78
C ASN A 310 -14.79 -8.79 -2.66
N GLU A 311 -14.66 -8.60 -3.97
CA GLU A 311 -14.23 -9.62 -4.91
C GLU A 311 -12.69 -9.71 -5.01
N LEU A 312 -11.96 -8.72 -4.49
CA LEU A 312 -10.50 -8.60 -4.56
C LEU A 312 -9.75 -8.89 -3.24
N THR A 313 -10.46 -8.92 -2.11
CA THR A 313 -9.86 -9.10 -0.78
C THR A 313 -10.24 -10.43 -0.15
N GLY A 314 -9.40 -10.95 0.74
CA GLY A 314 -9.66 -12.21 1.46
C GLY A 314 -9.66 -13.45 0.56
N LYS A 315 -8.99 -13.39 -0.59
CA LYS A 315 -8.92 -14.48 -1.58
C LYS A 315 -7.48 -14.86 -1.92
N TYR A 316 -7.33 -16.11 -2.35
CA TYR A 316 -6.07 -16.66 -2.81
C TYR A 316 -5.90 -16.45 -4.31
N TYR A 317 -4.82 -15.77 -4.69
CA TYR A 317 -4.43 -15.47 -6.07
C TYR A 317 -3.13 -16.17 -6.43
N ARG A 318 -2.97 -16.54 -7.70
CA ARG A 318 -1.67 -16.95 -8.21
C ARG A 318 -0.76 -15.73 -8.41
N PRO A 319 0.58 -15.89 -8.29
CA PRO A 319 1.56 -14.82 -8.54
C PRO A 319 1.30 -13.99 -9.80
N GLU A 320 0.92 -14.66 -10.90
CA GLU A 320 0.76 -14.00 -12.20
C GLU A 320 -0.39 -12.97 -12.20
N GLU A 321 -1.39 -13.14 -11.32
CA GLU A 321 -2.59 -12.30 -11.25
C GLU A 321 -2.34 -10.94 -10.58
N PHE A 322 -1.27 -10.79 -9.78
CA PHE A 322 -0.98 -9.56 -9.04
C PHE A 322 0.46 -9.03 -9.21
N ILE A 323 1.36 -9.84 -9.77
CA ILE A 323 2.76 -9.45 -10.06
C ILE A 323 2.94 -9.10 -11.53
N ASP A 324 2.55 -10.00 -12.43
CA ASP A 324 3.04 -10.01 -13.82
C ASP A 324 2.01 -9.51 -14.84
N TYR A 325 0.74 -9.37 -14.46
CA TYR A 325 -0.31 -8.93 -15.39
C TYR A 325 -0.29 -7.41 -15.62
N LYS A 326 -0.56 -7.00 -16.86
CA LYS A 326 -0.77 -5.58 -17.22
C LYS A 326 -2.05 -5.11 -16.54
N ALA A 327 -1.92 -4.23 -15.56
CA ALA A 327 -3.10 -3.61 -15.00
C ALA A 327 -3.77 -2.72 -16.05
N ASP A 328 -5.06 -2.93 -16.23
CA ASP A 328 -5.97 -2.05 -16.94
C ASP A 328 -7.22 -1.86 -16.08
N VAL A 329 -8.20 -1.11 -16.61
CA VAL A 329 -9.46 -0.86 -15.93
C VAL A 329 -10.23 -2.15 -15.63
N GLU A 330 -9.97 -3.25 -16.33
CA GLU A 330 -10.63 -4.54 -16.14
C GLU A 330 -9.93 -5.44 -15.12
N GLN A 331 -8.65 -5.20 -14.80
CA GLN A 331 -7.90 -5.96 -13.79
C GLN A 331 -7.01 -5.05 -12.91
N PRO A 332 -7.57 -4.40 -11.87
CA PRO A 332 -6.86 -3.46 -11.03
C PRO A 332 -6.01 -4.12 -9.94
N LEU A 333 -6.14 -5.44 -9.72
CA LEU A 333 -5.50 -6.17 -8.63
C LEU A 333 -3.97 -5.94 -8.54
N PRO A 334 -3.19 -6.03 -9.65
CA PRO A 334 -1.77 -5.73 -9.60
C PRO A 334 -1.47 -4.31 -9.09
N MET A 335 -2.29 -3.31 -9.46
CA MET A 335 -2.10 -1.93 -9.01
C MET A 335 -2.36 -1.77 -7.54
N ILE A 336 -3.45 -2.33 -7.05
CA ILE A 336 -3.84 -2.22 -5.64
C ILE A 336 -2.76 -2.89 -4.77
N TYR A 337 -2.24 -4.05 -5.16
CA TYR A 337 -1.14 -4.72 -4.44
C TYR A 337 0.17 -3.93 -4.53
N GLN A 338 0.66 -3.60 -5.73
CA GLN A 338 1.98 -2.98 -5.91
C GLN A 338 2.04 -1.57 -5.32
N SER A 339 0.92 -0.83 -5.30
CA SER A 339 0.83 0.47 -4.64
C SER A 339 0.65 0.40 -3.12
N GLY A 340 0.54 -0.81 -2.53
CA GLY A 340 0.55 -1.05 -1.10
C GLY A 340 -0.81 -1.01 -0.40
N TYR A 341 -1.92 -1.09 -1.14
CA TYR A 341 -3.26 -1.16 -0.54
C TYR A 341 -3.67 -2.60 -0.20
N LEU A 342 -3.10 -3.59 -0.89
CA LEU A 342 -3.17 -4.99 -0.50
C LEU A 342 -1.77 -5.54 -0.28
N THR A 343 -1.69 -6.60 0.51
CA THR A 343 -0.46 -7.32 0.80
C THR A 343 -0.75 -8.79 1.04
N ILE A 344 0.30 -9.60 1.11
CA ILE A 344 0.21 -11.03 1.36
C ILE A 344 -0.19 -11.26 2.82
N LYS A 345 -1.20 -12.10 3.06
CA LYS A 345 -1.61 -12.51 4.42
C LYS A 345 -1.40 -13.99 4.71
N ASP A 346 -1.27 -14.80 3.67
CA ASP A 346 -0.98 -16.23 3.78
C ASP A 346 -0.43 -16.77 2.44
N TYR A 347 0.21 -17.95 2.49
CA TYR A 347 0.74 -18.64 1.32
C TYR A 347 0.36 -20.13 1.31
N ASP A 348 -0.50 -20.52 0.36
CA ASP A 348 -0.78 -21.92 0.04
C ASP A 348 0.36 -22.46 -0.85
N MET A 349 1.36 -23.06 -0.20
CA MET A 349 2.51 -23.68 -0.88
C MET A 349 2.11 -24.82 -1.83
N ARG A 350 1.02 -25.55 -1.56
CA ARG A 350 0.59 -26.68 -2.40
C ARG A 350 0.05 -26.21 -3.74
N ARG A 351 -0.67 -25.09 -3.75
CA ARG A 351 -1.28 -24.52 -4.97
C ARG A 351 -0.52 -23.34 -5.55
N ASN A 352 0.56 -22.94 -4.89
CA ASN A 352 1.31 -21.72 -5.18
C ASN A 352 0.39 -20.50 -5.27
N ARG A 353 -0.38 -20.25 -4.20
CA ARG A 353 -1.31 -19.12 -4.13
C ARG A 353 -1.09 -18.28 -2.88
N PHE A 354 -1.33 -16.98 -3.00
CA PHE A 354 -1.15 -16.00 -1.93
C PHE A 354 -2.51 -15.42 -1.57
N LEU A 355 -2.84 -15.42 -0.28
CA LEU A 355 -4.00 -14.69 0.24
C LEU A 355 -3.68 -13.20 0.25
N LEU A 356 -4.52 -12.38 -0.37
CA LEU A 356 -4.35 -10.91 -0.37
C LEU A 356 -5.43 -10.22 0.48
N ASP A 357 -5.01 -9.30 1.36
CA ASP A 357 -5.90 -8.43 2.13
C ASP A 357 -5.18 -7.11 2.50
N PHE A 358 -5.89 -6.19 3.15
CA PHE A 358 -5.33 -4.92 3.62
C PHE A 358 -4.18 -5.12 4.62
N PRO A 359 -3.11 -4.33 4.55
CA PRO A 359 -1.96 -4.47 5.44
C PRO A 359 -2.33 -4.19 6.90
N ASN A 360 -2.98 -3.05 7.16
CA ASN A 360 -3.27 -2.53 8.50
C ASN A 360 -4.49 -1.60 8.52
N ASN A 361 -4.80 -1.10 9.72
CA ASN A 361 -5.90 -0.19 9.97
C ASN A 361 -5.69 1.19 9.34
N GLU A 362 -4.46 1.68 9.14
CA GLU A 362 -4.24 2.95 8.42
C GLU A 362 -4.74 2.87 6.97
N VAL A 363 -4.30 1.84 6.24
CA VAL A 363 -4.67 1.66 4.84
C VAL A 363 -6.13 1.32 4.70
N LYS A 364 -6.63 0.41 5.54
CA LYS A 364 -8.03 -0.02 5.53
C LYS A 364 -8.99 1.15 5.75
N ASP A 365 -8.74 1.97 6.77
CA ASP A 365 -9.54 3.15 7.09
C ASP A 365 -9.51 4.18 5.95
N GLY A 366 -8.32 4.62 5.54
CA GLY A 366 -8.19 5.65 4.51
C GLY A 366 -8.76 5.22 3.15
N PHE A 367 -8.40 4.01 2.70
CA PHE A 367 -8.77 3.54 1.37
C PHE A 367 -10.25 3.21 1.25
N LEU A 368 -10.83 2.51 2.24
CA LEU A 368 -12.26 2.20 2.21
C LEU A 368 -13.10 3.47 2.35
N THR A 369 -12.67 4.44 3.15
CA THR A 369 -13.35 5.74 3.27
C THR A 369 -13.33 6.51 1.94
N ALA A 370 -12.18 6.58 1.28
CA ALA A 370 -12.06 7.24 -0.03
C ALA A 370 -12.90 6.54 -1.10
N LEU A 371 -12.90 5.20 -1.09
CA LEU A 371 -13.68 4.41 -2.02
C LEU A 371 -15.18 4.54 -1.76
N ALA A 372 -15.63 4.48 -0.51
CA ALA A 372 -17.02 4.70 -0.12
C ALA A 372 -17.49 6.10 -0.50
N THR A 373 -16.65 7.11 -0.30
CA THR A 373 -16.94 8.49 -0.72
C THR A 373 -17.10 8.59 -2.24
N SER A 374 -16.19 7.98 -3.00
CA SER A 374 -16.24 8.01 -4.48
C SER A 374 -17.41 7.21 -5.04
N TYR A 375 -17.72 6.05 -4.44
CA TYR A 375 -18.74 5.10 -4.92
C TYR A 375 -20.15 5.50 -4.52
N LEU A 376 -20.36 5.91 -3.25
CA LEU A 376 -21.69 6.25 -2.72
C LEU A 376 -22.02 7.73 -2.89
N GLN A 377 -21.01 8.61 -2.99
CA GLN A 377 -21.16 10.07 -3.07
C GLN A 377 -22.17 10.65 -2.06
N PRO A 378 -22.08 10.30 -0.75
CA PRO A 378 -23.04 10.76 0.24
C PRO A 378 -22.94 12.28 0.43
N LYS A 379 -24.06 12.92 0.76
CA LYS A 379 -24.06 14.36 1.12
C LYS A 379 -23.36 14.63 2.46
N LYS A 380 -23.26 13.61 3.32
CA LYS A 380 -22.58 13.66 4.61
C LYS A 380 -21.14 13.19 4.47
N ARG A 381 -20.26 13.65 5.37
CA ARG A 381 -18.89 13.11 5.49
C ARG A 381 -18.95 11.69 6.03
N VAL A 382 -18.21 10.79 5.40
CA VAL A 382 -18.18 9.37 5.78
C VAL A 382 -17.48 9.19 7.12
N GLU A 383 -16.40 9.93 7.39
CA GLU A 383 -15.60 9.77 8.61
C GLU A 383 -16.43 10.02 9.87
N GLY A 384 -17.09 11.18 9.97
CA GLY A 384 -17.89 11.51 11.16
C GLY A 384 -19.09 10.57 11.36
N TRP A 385 -19.61 9.97 10.29
CA TRP A 385 -20.66 8.97 10.43
C TRP A 385 -20.13 7.64 10.99
N VAL A 386 -18.91 7.23 10.62
CA VAL A 386 -18.28 6.02 11.18
C VAL A 386 -18.06 6.20 12.69
N ASP A 387 -17.56 7.36 13.11
CA ASP A 387 -17.37 7.70 14.53
C ASP A 387 -18.70 7.58 15.30
N ASP A 388 -19.77 8.23 14.82
CA ASP A 388 -21.09 8.19 15.44
C ASP A 388 -21.62 6.74 15.59
N VAL A 389 -21.38 5.88 14.60
CA VAL A 389 -21.82 4.48 14.62
C VAL A 389 -21.00 3.66 15.62
N VAL A 390 -19.69 3.87 15.69
CA VAL A 390 -18.81 3.20 16.66
C VAL A 390 -19.22 3.57 18.07
N ASP A 391 -19.44 4.86 18.36
CA ASP A 391 -19.90 5.33 19.67
C ASP A 391 -21.24 4.67 20.07
N ALA A 392 -22.19 4.58 19.14
CA ALA A 392 -23.47 3.92 19.39
C ALA A 392 -23.35 2.40 19.62
N LEU A 393 -22.41 1.72 18.93
CA LEU A 393 -22.08 0.30 19.15
C LEU A 393 -21.39 0.08 20.50
N GLU A 394 -20.54 1.01 20.96
CA GLU A 394 -19.90 0.92 22.27
C GLU A 394 -20.89 1.22 23.41
N ALA A 395 -21.85 2.11 23.19
CA ALA A 395 -22.87 2.51 24.15
C ALA A 395 -24.06 1.53 24.26
N GLY A 396 -24.23 0.59 23.31
CA GLY A 396 -25.40 -0.30 23.33
C GLY A 396 -26.66 0.29 22.68
N GLU A 397 -26.56 1.42 21.97
CA GLU A 397 -27.70 2.23 21.53
C GLU A 397 -28.26 1.81 20.17
N THR A 398 -29.07 0.75 20.15
CA THR A 398 -29.58 0.17 18.90
C THR A 398 -30.53 1.06 18.10
N ASP A 399 -31.25 1.97 18.76
CA ASP A 399 -32.15 2.93 18.09
C ASP A 399 -31.36 4.06 17.41
N THR A 400 -30.29 4.52 18.06
CA THR A 400 -29.32 5.46 17.48
C THR A 400 -28.66 4.83 16.25
N LEU A 401 -28.25 3.56 16.33
CA LEU A 401 -27.72 2.80 15.17
C LEU A 401 -28.69 2.78 13.99
N CYS A 402 -29.96 2.43 14.22
CA CYS A 402 -30.98 2.44 13.17
C CYS A 402 -31.08 3.82 12.50
N THR A 403 -31.09 4.89 13.30
CA THR A 403 -31.18 6.27 12.82
C THR A 403 -29.96 6.66 11.98
N LEU A 404 -28.76 6.28 12.42
CA LEU A 404 -27.50 6.57 11.73
C LEU A 404 -27.43 5.86 10.37
N PHE A 405 -27.74 4.55 10.31
CA PHE A 405 -27.77 3.81 9.05
C PHE A 405 -28.84 4.37 8.10
N THR A 406 -30.05 4.63 8.61
CA THR A 406 -31.16 5.18 7.80
C THR A 406 -30.77 6.54 7.21
N SER A 407 -30.15 7.41 8.01
CA SER A 407 -29.74 8.74 7.59
C SER A 407 -28.61 8.70 6.57
N PHE A 408 -27.63 7.83 6.74
CA PHE A 408 -26.50 7.68 5.81
C PHE A 408 -26.97 7.17 4.45
N LEU A 409 -27.74 6.09 4.43
CA LEU A 409 -28.26 5.49 3.19
C LEU A 409 -29.22 6.44 2.45
N ALA A 410 -30.05 7.20 3.18
CA ALA A 410 -30.91 8.23 2.60
C ALA A 410 -30.12 9.42 2.01
N SER A 411 -28.87 9.63 2.42
CA SER A 411 -28.03 10.72 1.92
C SER A 411 -27.38 10.42 0.55
N ILE A 412 -27.42 9.16 0.12
CA ILE A 412 -26.85 8.68 -1.15
C ILE A 412 -27.78 9.07 -2.31
N PRO A 413 -27.29 9.76 -3.35
CA PRO A 413 -28.09 10.14 -4.52
C PRO A 413 -28.71 8.93 -5.23
N TYR A 414 -29.93 9.09 -5.73
CA TYR A 414 -30.61 8.01 -6.47
C TYR A 414 -29.84 7.57 -7.73
N THR A 415 -29.05 8.46 -8.32
CA THR A 415 -28.24 8.23 -9.52
C THR A 415 -27.09 7.27 -9.28
N MET A 416 -26.63 7.14 -8.04
CA MET A 416 -25.57 6.19 -7.67
C MET A 416 -26.12 4.78 -7.45
N ARG A 417 -27.44 4.63 -7.35
CA ARG A 417 -28.09 3.32 -7.19
C ARG A 417 -28.13 2.66 -8.56
N ARG A 418 -27.47 1.51 -8.72
CA ARG A 418 -27.55 0.70 -9.95
C ARG A 418 -28.94 0.08 -10.04
N LYS A 419 -29.60 0.20 -11.20
CA LYS A 419 -31.04 -0.05 -11.37
C LYS A 419 -31.38 -0.86 -12.62
N GLU A 420 -30.41 -1.39 -13.35
CA GLU A 420 -30.70 -2.00 -14.65
C GLU A 420 -31.46 -3.33 -14.49
N ASP A 421 -31.14 -4.12 -13.47
CA ASP A 421 -31.83 -5.36 -13.12
C ASP A 421 -31.71 -5.75 -11.63
N GLU A 422 -32.41 -6.82 -11.23
CA GLU A 422 -32.43 -7.35 -9.86
C GLU A 422 -31.04 -7.80 -9.36
N PRO A 423 -30.21 -8.51 -10.17
CA PRO A 423 -28.83 -8.85 -9.83
C PRO A 423 -27.94 -7.63 -9.55
N GLU A 424 -28.03 -6.56 -10.36
CA GLU A 424 -27.23 -5.35 -10.13
C GLU A 424 -27.64 -4.63 -8.84
N ARG A 425 -28.93 -4.60 -8.53
CA ARG A 425 -29.43 -4.05 -7.27
C ARG A 425 -28.87 -4.81 -6.09
N GLU A 426 -28.97 -6.14 -6.09
CA GLU A 426 -28.42 -6.98 -5.03
C GLU A 426 -26.92 -6.76 -4.85
N ARG A 427 -26.17 -6.73 -5.96
CA ARG A 427 -24.73 -6.46 -5.97
C ARG A 427 -24.37 -5.10 -5.38
N TYR A 428 -25.13 -4.06 -5.72
CA TYR A 428 -24.97 -2.71 -5.18
C TYR A 428 -25.17 -2.69 -3.65
N PHE A 429 -26.20 -3.37 -3.15
CA PHE A 429 -26.47 -3.43 -1.71
C PHE A 429 -25.42 -4.23 -0.96
N GLN A 430 -25.07 -5.43 -1.44
CA GLN A 430 -24.02 -6.26 -0.83
C GLN A 430 -22.71 -5.48 -0.73
N TYR A 431 -22.37 -4.71 -1.76
CA TYR A 431 -21.14 -3.91 -1.74
C TYR A 431 -21.21 -2.70 -0.81
N THR A 432 -22.36 -2.04 -0.74
CA THR A 432 -22.57 -0.92 0.20
C THR A 432 -22.38 -1.40 1.65
N PHE A 433 -22.97 -2.53 2.02
CA PHE A 433 -22.78 -3.12 3.36
C PHE A 433 -21.36 -3.60 3.60
N TYR A 434 -20.73 -4.21 2.60
CA TYR A 434 -19.32 -4.57 2.68
C TYR A 434 -18.45 -3.36 3.00
N LEU A 435 -18.62 -2.23 2.30
CA LEU A 435 -17.86 -1.01 2.56
C LEU A 435 -18.12 -0.49 3.99
N ILE A 436 -19.39 -0.40 4.39
CA ILE A 436 -19.78 0.03 5.74
C ILE A 436 -19.10 -0.84 6.81
N PHE A 437 -19.27 -2.17 6.75
CA PHE A 437 -18.75 -3.05 7.79
C PHE A 437 -17.25 -3.13 7.79
N ARG A 438 -16.60 -3.06 6.62
CA ARG A 438 -15.15 -3.04 6.55
C ARG A 438 -14.58 -1.73 7.11
N MET A 439 -15.25 -0.58 6.94
CA MET A 439 -14.88 0.66 7.65
C MET A 439 -15.05 0.52 9.16
N LEU A 440 -16.20 0.01 9.64
CA LEU A 440 -16.45 -0.21 11.07
C LEU A 440 -15.47 -1.19 11.72
N SER A 441 -15.00 -2.17 10.96
CA SER A 441 -14.03 -3.18 11.42
C SER A 441 -12.60 -2.65 11.62
N VAL A 442 -12.36 -1.35 11.42
CA VAL A 442 -11.14 -0.67 11.85
C VAL A 442 -11.18 -0.45 13.38
N TYR A 443 -12.37 -0.18 13.91
CA TYR A 443 -12.62 0.20 15.31
C TYR A 443 -13.22 -0.93 16.14
N THR A 444 -13.84 -1.90 15.49
CA THR A 444 -14.54 -3.02 16.14
C THR A 444 -13.98 -4.36 15.72
N VAL A 445 -14.22 -5.39 16.54
CA VAL A 445 -13.96 -6.77 16.12
C VAL A 445 -15.08 -7.18 15.17
N TYR A 446 -14.73 -7.31 13.90
CA TYR A 446 -15.65 -7.72 12.84
C TYR A 446 -15.35 -9.15 12.42
N VAL A 447 -16.38 -9.98 12.39
CA VAL A 447 -16.25 -11.35 11.92
C VAL A 447 -17.30 -11.65 10.86
N GLU A 448 -16.86 -11.77 9.60
CA GLU A 448 -17.65 -12.46 8.58
C GLU A 448 -17.56 -13.96 8.84
N LYS A 449 -18.61 -14.54 9.44
CA LYS A 449 -18.65 -15.98 9.72
C LYS A 449 -19.41 -16.72 8.61
N ALA A 450 -18.68 -17.49 7.83
CA ALA A 450 -19.27 -18.60 7.08
C ALA A 450 -19.43 -19.78 8.06
N GLN A 451 -20.63 -19.98 8.61
CA GLN A 451 -20.93 -21.12 9.47
C GLN A 451 -21.49 -22.29 8.65
N SER A 452 -21.42 -23.51 9.20
CA SER A 452 -21.86 -24.75 8.52
C SER A 452 -23.34 -24.77 8.11
N GLN A 453 -24.15 -23.83 8.60
CA GLN A 453 -25.57 -23.71 8.26
C GLN A 453 -25.90 -22.48 7.39
N GLY A 454 -24.97 -21.56 7.15
CA GLY A 454 -25.20 -20.32 6.40
C GLY A 454 -24.14 -19.25 6.70
N ARG A 455 -24.13 -18.17 5.90
CA ARG A 455 -23.30 -16.98 6.14
C ARG A 455 -24.15 -15.97 6.90
N VAL A 456 -23.68 -15.50 8.04
CA VAL A 456 -24.24 -14.33 8.71
C VAL A 456 -23.73 -13.08 7.99
N ASP A 457 -24.58 -12.08 7.79
CA ASP A 457 -24.18 -10.87 7.07
C ASP A 457 -23.10 -10.10 7.82
N CYS A 458 -23.27 -9.93 9.14
CA CYS A 458 -22.29 -9.24 9.96
C CYS A 458 -22.40 -9.60 11.44
N VAL A 459 -21.25 -9.84 12.08
CA VAL A 459 -21.14 -9.86 13.54
C VAL A 459 -20.14 -8.81 13.97
N ILE A 460 -20.57 -7.92 14.88
CA ILE A 460 -19.74 -6.88 15.48
C ILE A 460 -19.61 -7.17 16.96
N GLU A 461 -18.37 -7.18 17.43
CA GLU A 461 -18.02 -7.41 18.83
C GLU A 461 -17.36 -6.16 19.40
N THR A 462 -17.88 -5.68 20.52
CA THR A 462 -17.30 -4.62 21.35
C THR A 462 -16.90 -5.20 22.72
N PRO A 463 -16.22 -4.43 23.59
CA PRO A 463 -15.88 -4.91 24.93
C PRO A 463 -17.08 -5.34 25.77
N GLN A 464 -18.26 -4.75 25.54
CA GLN A 464 -19.47 -4.96 26.37
C GLN A 464 -20.62 -5.65 25.62
N TYR A 465 -20.63 -5.59 24.29
CA TYR A 465 -21.77 -6.01 23.48
C TYR A 465 -21.36 -6.90 22.31
N VAL A 466 -22.27 -7.77 21.89
CA VAL A 466 -22.19 -8.54 20.65
C VAL A 466 -23.41 -8.24 19.80
N TYR A 467 -23.21 -7.85 18.56
CA TYR A 467 -24.28 -7.53 17.61
C TYR A 467 -24.26 -8.54 16.48
N ILE A 468 -25.38 -9.20 16.25
CA ILE A 468 -25.59 -10.09 15.10
C ILE A 468 -26.58 -9.41 14.17
N PHE A 469 -26.11 -9.02 12.99
CA PHE A 469 -26.92 -8.38 11.97
C PHE A 469 -27.29 -9.37 10.86
N GLU A 470 -28.54 -9.29 10.43
CA GLU A 470 -29.03 -9.94 9.22
C GLU A 470 -29.90 -8.94 8.44
N PHE A 471 -29.70 -8.89 7.13
CA PHE A 471 -30.32 -7.92 6.26
C PHE A 471 -31.13 -8.59 5.15
N LYS A 472 -32.28 -8.00 4.83
CA LYS A 472 -33.13 -8.48 3.74
C LYS A 472 -33.41 -7.36 2.75
N LEU A 473 -33.07 -7.61 1.48
CA LEU A 473 -33.45 -6.74 0.38
C LEU A 473 -34.92 -7.00 0.02
N ASP A 474 -35.76 -5.96 0.11
CA ASP A 474 -37.20 -6.00 -0.13
C ASP A 474 -37.99 -7.08 0.65
N GLY A 475 -37.40 -7.60 1.74
CA GLY A 475 -38.05 -8.52 2.69
C GLY A 475 -38.49 -7.81 3.97
N THR A 476 -38.66 -8.55 5.07
CA THR A 476 -39.06 -8.00 6.38
C THR A 476 -37.95 -8.15 7.43
N ALA A 477 -37.96 -7.29 8.44
CA ALA A 477 -37.04 -7.41 9.58
C ALA A 477 -37.28 -8.70 10.39
N ALA A 478 -38.53 -9.19 10.41
CA ALA A 478 -38.90 -10.43 11.09
C ALA A 478 -38.28 -11.67 10.41
N GLU A 479 -38.27 -11.73 9.07
CA GLU A 479 -37.60 -12.80 8.31
C GLU A 479 -36.09 -12.81 8.57
N ALA A 480 -35.47 -11.63 8.66
CA ALA A 480 -34.06 -11.50 9.00
C ALA A 480 -33.76 -12.06 10.40
N LEU A 481 -34.56 -11.68 11.41
CA LEU A 481 -34.43 -12.21 12.77
C LEU A 481 -34.67 -13.73 12.84
N GLN A 482 -35.66 -14.23 12.10
CA GLN A 482 -35.95 -15.66 12.03
C GLN A 482 -34.74 -16.43 11.48
N GLN A 483 -34.07 -15.91 10.45
CA GLN A 483 -32.86 -16.52 9.92
C GLN A 483 -31.73 -16.58 10.97
N ILE A 484 -31.54 -15.53 11.77
CA ILE A 484 -30.54 -15.53 12.85
C ILE A 484 -30.80 -16.69 13.83
N GLU A 485 -32.06 -16.92 14.20
CA GLU A 485 -32.45 -17.99 15.12
C GLU A 485 -32.30 -19.39 14.50
N GLU A 486 -32.82 -19.58 13.28
CA GLU A 486 -32.79 -20.86 12.57
C GLU A 486 -31.38 -21.37 12.34
N LYS A 487 -30.48 -20.45 11.95
CA LYS A 487 -29.06 -20.75 11.71
C LYS A 487 -28.25 -20.85 13.01
N GLY A 488 -28.82 -20.39 14.12
CA GLY A 488 -28.22 -20.49 15.44
C GLY A 488 -26.93 -19.67 15.61
N TYR A 489 -26.83 -18.53 14.92
CA TYR A 489 -25.61 -17.69 14.94
C TYR A 489 -25.21 -17.22 16.35
N ALA A 490 -26.19 -17.09 17.26
CA ALA A 490 -25.95 -16.71 18.64
C ALA A 490 -25.38 -17.83 19.55
N ARG A 491 -25.33 -19.09 19.10
CA ARG A 491 -24.95 -20.23 19.96
C ARG A 491 -23.52 -20.15 20.49
N GLU A 492 -22.60 -19.59 19.72
CA GLU A 492 -21.20 -19.44 20.11
C GLU A 492 -21.03 -18.49 21.31
N TYR A 493 -21.92 -17.51 21.43
CA TYR A 493 -21.92 -16.52 22.50
C TYR A 493 -22.79 -16.95 23.69
N ALA A 494 -23.25 -18.20 23.74
CA ALA A 494 -24.10 -18.68 24.82
C ALA A 494 -23.43 -18.64 26.21
N ALA A 495 -22.10 -18.70 26.26
CA ALA A 495 -21.30 -18.56 27.47
C ALA A 495 -20.57 -17.20 27.55
N ASP A 496 -20.86 -16.27 26.65
CA ASP A 496 -20.28 -14.94 26.63
C ASP A 496 -20.93 -14.07 27.71
N ALA A 497 -20.12 -13.28 28.42
CA ALA A 497 -20.61 -12.37 29.46
C ALA A 497 -21.18 -11.07 28.88
N ARG A 498 -20.87 -10.75 27.62
CA ARG A 498 -21.35 -9.55 26.91
C ARG A 498 -22.83 -9.67 26.59
N LYS A 499 -23.51 -8.52 26.50
CA LYS A 499 -24.94 -8.49 26.12
C LYS A 499 -25.07 -8.63 24.61
N LEU A 500 -25.90 -9.58 24.16
CA LEU A 500 -26.08 -9.89 22.75
C LEU A 500 -27.35 -9.27 22.17
N TYR A 501 -27.21 -8.51 21.09
CA TYR A 501 -28.31 -7.97 20.30
C TYR A 501 -28.40 -8.71 18.96
N LYS A 502 -29.59 -9.24 18.65
CA LYS A 502 -29.92 -9.74 17.31
C LYS A 502 -30.68 -8.63 16.58
N ILE A 503 -30.20 -8.23 15.42
CA ILE A 503 -30.73 -7.11 14.66
C ILE A 503 -31.12 -7.63 13.28
N GLY A 504 -32.41 -7.59 12.98
CA GLY A 504 -32.93 -7.82 11.64
C GLY A 504 -33.32 -6.48 11.02
N ALA A 505 -32.85 -6.21 9.81
CA ALA A 505 -33.28 -5.03 9.07
C ALA A 505 -33.74 -5.36 7.65
N SER A 506 -34.78 -4.67 7.20
CA SER A 506 -35.24 -4.67 5.82
C SER A 506 -34.70 -3.43 5.11
N PHE A 507 -34.13 -3.63 3.93
CA PHE A 507 -33.76 -2.56 3.02
C PHE A 507 -34.72 -2.51 1.85
N SER A 508 -35.30 -1.34 1.64
CA SER A 508 -36.13 -1.10 0.46
C SER A 508 -35.24 -0.66 -0.69
N SER A 509 -35.32 -1.37 -1.81
CA SER A 509 -34.64 -0.99 -3.04
C SER A 509 -35.24 0.25 -3.69
N GLU A 510 -36.53 0.50 -3.45
CA GLU A 510 -37.26 1.67 -3.92
C GLU A 510 -36.75 2.93 -3.22
N THR A 511 -36.76 2.94 -1.89
CA THR A 511 -36.34 4.11 -1.10
C THR A 511 -34.83 4.17 -0.91
N GLY A 512 -34.12 3.04 -1.08
CA GLY A 512 -32.68 2.87 -0.90
C GLY A 512 -32.22 3.17 0.52
N THR A 513 -33.04 2.85 1.51
CA THR A 513 -32.74 3.01 2.93
C THR A 513 -33.40 1.88 3.75
N ILE A 514 -33.21 1.89 5.06
CA ILE A 514 -33.87 0.97 5.99
C ILE A 514 -35.37 1.20 5.96
N GLY A 515 -36.14 0.16 5.66
CA GLY A 515 -37.60 0.13 5.76
C GLY A 515 -38.08 -0.31 7.14
N GLU A 516 -37.58 -1.45 7.61
CA GLU A 516 -37.90 -2.01 8.93
C GLU A 516 -36.61 -2.32 9.70
N TRP A 517 -36.65 -2.13 11.02
CA TRP A 517 -35.54 -2.48 11.93
C TRP A 517 -36.12 -3.08 13.20
N GLN A 518 -35.67 -4.28 13.56
CA GLN A 518 -36.11 -4.96 14.77
C GLN A 518 -34.91 -5.47 15.56
N VAL A 519 -34.99 -5.33 16.87
CA VAL A 519 -33.94 -5.72 17.81
C VAL A 519 -34.52 -6.72 18.80
N LEU A 520 -33.88 -7.89 18.90
CA LEU A 520 -34.14 -8.85 19.96
C LEU A 520 -32.94 -8.89 20.91
N PRO A 521 -33.08 -8.38 22.15
CA PRO A 521 -32.06 -8.58 23.16
C PRO A 521 -32.06 -10.05 23.60
N SER A 522 -30.87 -10.65 23.66
CA SER A 522 -30.69 -11.98 24.24
C SER A 522 -30.40 -11.80 25.73
N PHE A 523 -31.30 -12.28 26.59
CA PHE A 523 -31.04 -12.29 28.02
C PHE A 523 -29.93 -13.29 28.33
N SER A 524 -28.81 -12.83 28.89
CA SER A 524 -27.83 -13.72 29.50
C SER A 524 -28.47 -14.34 30.74
N ARG A 525 -28.15 -15.60 31.02
CA ARG A 525 -28.75 -16.43 32.07
C ARG A 525 -28.45 -15.95 33.51
N GLN A 526 -27.98 -14.73 33.72
CA GLN A 526 -27.60 -14.18 35.03
C GLN A 526 -28.61 -13.19 35.64
N ASP A 527 -29.64 -12.76 34.89
CA ASP A 527 -30.66 -11.83 35.40
C ASP A 527 -31.91 -12.52 35.98
N THR A 528 -31.80 -13.77 36.43
CA THR A 528 -32.85 -14.42 37.22
C THR A 528 -32.30 -14.85 38.57
N ASP A 529 -32.32 -13.94 39.53
CA ASP A 529 -32.47 -14.22 40.96
C ASP A 529 -33.42 -13.20 41.61
#